data_AF-A0AAV8DUT1-F1
#
_entry.id   AF-A0AAV8DUT1-F1
#
_cell.length_a   1.000
_cell.length_b   1.000
_cell.length_c   1.000
_cell.angle_alpha   90.00
_cell.angle_beta   90.00
_cell.angle_gamma   90.00
#
_symmetry.space_group_name_H-M   'P 1'
#
loop_
_entity.id
_entity.type
_entity.pdbx_description
1 polymer ?
#
loop_
_entity_poly.entity_id
_entity_poly.type
_entity_poly.pdbx_seq_one_letter_code
_entity_poly.pdbx_strand_id
1 'polypeptide(L)'
;MYYKCDLRDHVLSPEFFGTKFDVIFVDPPWEEYVHRALGITDHIEYWTFDEIMNLKIEAIADTPSFIFLWVGDGVGLEQGKARHANRRSWCLSCQEHCLMGIKGTVHRSTDGHIIHANIDTDIIIAEEPTDGSTKKPEDMYQIIEHFALGKRRLELFGEDHNIRPSWLTLGEGLSSSNHNKEAHIKNFSDKDGKVWQEGGGRNPPPEAAHLVVTTPEIEALQPKSPPQKNQQQQPMPPLGLGNSGNNRRNSSNSPQNSLAIMGPETTTPAHWNSSPMVGFGLACRSGVGGSRGKRHI
;
A
#
# COMPACT_ATOMS: atom_id res chain seq x y z
N MET A 1 -12.92 13.09 13.49
CA MET A 1 -14.37 12.81 13.67
C MET A 1 -14.51 11.34 14.00
N TYR A 2 -15.59 10.91 14.63
CA TYR A 2 -15.77 9.49 14.96
C TYR A 2 -17.24 9.07 14.99
N TYR A 3 -17.48 7.78 14.75
CA TYR A 3 -18.82 7.21 14.70
C TYR A 3 -18.83 5.80 15.32
N LYS A 4 -19.46 5.69 16.50
CA LYS A 4 -19.74 4.40 17.13
C LYS A 4 -20.72 3.60 16.28
N CYS A 5 -20.29 2.42 15.84
CA CYS A 5 -21.13 1.47 15.12
C CYS A 5 -20.56 0.06 15.15
N ASP A 6 -21.43 -0.94 15.05
CA ASP A 6 -21.06 -2.30 14.72
C ASP A 6 -20.89 -2.42 13.19
N LEU A 7 -19.68 -2.75 12.76
CA LEU A 7 -19.33 -2.92 11.34
C LEU A 7 -19.98 -4.15 10.70
N ARG A 8 -20.57 -5.08 11.48
CA ARG A 8 -21.35 -6.21 10.95
C ARG A 8 -22.65 -5.73 10.33
N ASP A 9 -23.30 -4.76 10.97
CA ASP A 9 -24.60 -4.22 10.57
C ASP A 9 -24.47 -2.90 9.80
N HIS A 10 -23.36 -2.19 9.95
CA HIS A 10 -23.16 -0.89 9.33
C HIS A 10 -22.72 -0.99 7.86
N VAL A 11 -23.50 -0.36 6.98
CA VAL A 11 -23.22 -0.34 5.54
C VAL A 11 -22.21 0.76 5.19
N LEU A 12 -20.99 0.35 4.86
CA LEU A 12 -19.94 1.23 4.35
C LEU A 12 -20.30 1.76 2.95
N SER A 13 -20.72 3.03 2.88
CA SER A 13 -21.19 3.65 1.63
C SER A 13 -20.72 5.11 1.48
N PRO A 14 -20.34 5.54 0.26
CA PRO A 14 -20.02 6.94 0.00
C PRO A 14 -21.19 7.89 0.33
N GLU A 15 -22.43 7.41 0.27
CA GLU A 15 -23.63 8.17 0.62
C GLU A 15 -23.66 8.54 2.10
N PHE A 16 -23.22 7.63 2.97
CA PHE A 16 -23.10 7.89 4.41
C PHE A 16 -21.98 8.90 4.69
N PHE A 17 -20.78 8.66 4.15
CA PHE A 17 -19.60 9.50 4.42
C PHE A 17 -19.58 10.83 3.66
N GLY A 18 -20.38 10.93 2.59
CA GLY A 18 -20.37 12.03 1.63
C GLY A 18 -19.15 12.08 0.70
N THR A 19 -18.24 11.11 0.82
CA THR A 19 -17.01 11.02 0.03
C THR A 19 -16.47 9.59 0.05
N LYS A 20 -15.46 9.34 -0.79
CA LYS A 20 -14.58 8.17 -0.70
C LYS A 20 -13.29 8.54 0.03
N PHE A 21 -12.49 7.55 0.42
CA PHE A 21 -11.27 7.73 1.20
C PHE A 21 -10.01 7.51 0.37
N ASP A 22 -9.00 8.33 0.64
CA ASP A 22 -7.67 8.22 0.08
C ASP A 22 -6.86 7.14 0.80
N VAL A 23 -7.13 6.97 2.10
CA VAL A 23 -6.43 6.07 3.00
C VAL A 23 -7.43 5.38 3.91
N ILE A 24 -7.32 4.06 4.04
CA ILE A 24 -8.12 3.25 4.95
C ILE A 24 -7.17 2.43 5.82
N PHE A 25 -7.21 2.63 7.13
CA PHE A 25 -6.54 1.80 8.12
C PHE A 25 -7.56 0.85 8.76
N VAL A 26 -7.18 -0.42 8.90
CA VAL A 26 -8.05 -1.48 9.40
C VAL A 26 -7.27 -2.30 10.43
N ASP A 27 -7.73 -2.30 11.68
CA ASP A 27 -7.18 -3.12 12.77
C ASP A 27 -8.28 -3.97 13.42
N PRO A 28 -8.71 -5.08 12.79
CA PRO A 28 -9.79 -5.90 13.32
C PRO A 28 -9.42 -6.52 14.67
N PRO A 29 -10.39 -6.76 15.56
CA PRO A 29 -10.15 -7.52 16.78
C PRO A 29 -9.97 -9.00 16.42
N TRP A 30 -8.72 -9.42 16.18
CA TRP A 30 -8.38 -10.80 15.84
C TRP A 30 -8.55 -11.74 17.04
N GLU A 31 -8.91 -13.00 16.78
CA GLU A 31 -9.06 -14.04 17.83
C GLU A 31 -7.79 -14.20 18.67
N GLU A 32 -6.61 -14.09 18.04
CA GLU A 32 -5.31 -14.19 18.72
C GLU A 32 -5.11 -13.12 19.81
N TYR A 33 -5.72 -11.94 19.65
CA TYR A 33 -5.63 -10.86 20.63
C TYR A 33 -6.37 -11.22 21.92
N VAL A 34 -7.50 -11.90 21.80
CA VAL A 34 -8.29 -12.40 22.94
C VAL A 34 -7.46 -13.42 23.73
N HIS A 35 -6.73 -14.29 23.04
CA HIS A 35 -5.91 -15.32 23.69
C HIS A 35 -4.58 -14.80 24.26
N ARG A 36 -4.07 -13.68 23.76
CA ARG A 36 -2.83 -13.06 24.27
C ARG A 36 -3.06 -12.38 25.64
N ALA A 37 -4.24 -11.82 25.86
CA ALA A 37 -4.63 -11.16 27.12
C ALA A 37 -5.23 -12.14 28.15
N LEU A 38 -4.47 -13.17 28.57
CA LEU A 38 -4.93 -14.19 29.53
C LEU A 38 -5.48 -13.55 30.83
N GLY A 39 -6.79 -13.70 31.05
CA GLY A 39 -7.47 -13.35 32.30
C GLY A 39 -8.01 -11.92 32.40
N ILE A 40 -8.00 -11.13 31.32
CA ILE A 40 -8.51 -9.74 31.34
C ILE A 40 -9.84 -9.61 30.57
N THR A 41 -10.17 -10.51 29.63
CA THR A 41 -11.22 -10.23 28.63
C THR A 41 -12.08 -11.45 28.27
N ASP A 42 -12.93 -11.93 29.19
CA ASP A 42 -13.91 -12.99 28.92
C ASP A 42 -15.01 -12.59 27.88
N HIS A 43 -14.98 -11.36 27.35
CA HIS A 43 -16.06 -10.78 26.52
C HIS A 43 -15.61 -9.99 25.29
N ILE A 44 -14.35 -10.07 24.83
CA ILE A 44 -14.00 -9.44 23.54
C ILE A 44 -14.54 -10.31 22.40
N GLU A 45 -15.52 -9.77 21.68
CA GLU A 45 -15.93 -10.33 20.40
C GLU A 45 -14.82 -10.11 19.37
N TYR A 46 -14.38 -11.20 18.75
CA TYR A 46 -13.41 -11.15 17.67
C TYR A 46 -14.11 -11.19 16.31
N TRP A 47 -13.36 -10.90 15.26
CA TRP A 47 -13.79 -10.99 13.88
C TRP A 47 -13.06 -12.12 13.15
N THR A 48 -13.82 -12.89 12.38
CA THR A 48 -13.27 -13.94 11.51
C THR A 48 -12.76 -13.34 10.20
N PHE A 49 -11.88 -14.08 9.51
CA PHE A 49 -11.37 -13.69 8.18
C PHE A 49 -12.51 -13.45 7.19
N ASP A 50 -13.54 -14.30 7.19
CA ASP A 50 -14.68 -14.19 6.27
C ASP A 50 -15.49 -12.90 6.53
N GLU A 51 -15.72 -12.55 7.80
CA GLU A 51 -16.40 -11.30 8.15
C GLU A 51 -15.60 -10.08 7.68
N ILE A 52 -14.29 -10.07 7.91
CA ILE A 52 -13.40 -8.98 7.48
C ILE A 52 -13.35 -8.88 5.96
N MET A 53 -13.24 -10.01 5.25
CA MET A 53 -13.29 -10.04 3.78
C MET A 53 -14.63 -9.58 3.20
N ASN A 54 -15.72 -9.74 3.94
CA ASN A 54 -17.04 -9.33 3.51
C ASN A 54 -17.28 -7.82 3.61
N LEU A 55 -16.45 -7.08 4.35
CA LEU A 55 -16.48 -5.62 4.41
C LEU A 55 -16.35 -5.02 3.00
N LYS A 56 -17.25 -4.11 2.65
CA LYS A 56 -17.28 -3.49 1.31
C LYS A 56 -16.30 -2.33 1.18
N ILE A 57 -15.03 -2.57 1.52
CA ILE A 57 -13.96 -1.56 1.50
C ILE A 57 -13.81 -0.93 0.11
N GLU A 58 -13.96 -1.72 -0.96
CA GLU A 58 -13.85 -1.23 -2.33
C GLU A 58 -14.86 -0.12 -2.66
N ALA A 59 -16.06 -0.16 -2.07
CA ALA A 59 -17.12 0.82 -2.31
C ALA A 59 -16.75 2.22 -1.78
N ILE A 60 -15.97 2.27 -0.70
CA ILE A 60 -15.56 3.51 -0.03
C ILE A 60 -14.14 3.95 -0.35
N ALA A 61 -13.32 3.07 -0.93
CA ALA A 61 -11.96 3.39 -1.38
C ALA A 61 -11.98 4.19 -2.70
N ASP A 62 -11.32 5.35 -2.72
CA ASP A 62 -11.17 6.16 -3.94
C ASP A 62 -10.11 5.60 -4.89
N THR A 63 -9.93 6.21 -6.05
CA THR A 63 -8.89 5.82 -7.01
C THR A 63 -8.04 7.05 -7.39
N PRO A 64 -6.72 7.07 -7.08
CA PRO A 64 -5.99 6.07 -6.32
C PRO A 64 -6.26 6.14 -4.81
N SER A 65 -6.10 5.03 -4.10
CA SER A 65 -6.14 4.98 -2.63
C SER A 65 -5.26 3.87 -2.06
N PHE A 66 -5.07 3.93 -0.74
CA PHE A 66 -4.21 3.01 0.00
C PHE A 66 -4.98 2.36 1.15
N ILE A 67 -4.71 1.09 1.38
CA ILE A 67 -5.21 0.35 2.54
C ILE A 67 -4.03 -0.15 3.37
N PHE A 68 -4.14 0.01 4.69
CA PHE A 68 -3.22 -0.54 5.67
C PHE A 68 -4.04 -1.48 6.55
N LEU A 69 -3.75 -2.78 6.46
CA LEU A 69 -4.45 -3.83 7.20
C LEU A 69 -3.51 -4.47 8.19
N TRP A 70 -3.80 -4.30 9.47
CA TRP A 70 -3.07 -4.99 10.52
C TRP A 70 -3.55 -6.45 10.63
N VAL A 71 -2.64 -7.41 10.46
CA VAL A 71 -2.96 -8.85 10.36
C VAL A 71 -2.41 -9.69 11.52
N GLY A 72 -1.89 -9.03 12.56
CA GLY A 72 -1.37 -9.72 13.73
C GLY A 72 -0.06 -10.46 13.42
N ASP A 73 0.19 -11.56 14.12
CA ASP A 73 1.48 -12.26 14.12
C ASP A 73 1.75 -13.23 12.96
N GLY A 74 0.83 -13.27 11.99
CA GLY A 74 0.97 -14.08 10.78
C GLY A 74 0.29 -15.45 10.84
N VAL A 75 -0.48 -15.80 11.88
CA VAL A 75 -1.40 -16.96 11.78
C VAL A 75 -2.41 -16.77 10.64
N GLY A 76 -2.80 -15.53 10.34
CA GLY A 76 -3.58 -15.17 9.15
C GLY A 76 -2.82 -15.20 7.82
N LEU A 77 -1.49 -15.17 7.84
CA LEU A 77 -0.63 -15.27 6.66
C LEU A 77 -0.45 -16.75 6.22
N GLU A 78 -0.65 -17.69 7.14
CA GLU A 78 -0.37 -19.12 6.98
C GLU A 78 -1.64 -20.00 7.03
N GLN A 79 -2.79 -19.52 6.53
CA GLN A 79 -3.86 -20.41 6.05
C GLN A 79 -3.40 -21.10 4.74
N GLY A 80 -2.43 -21.99 4.94
CA GLY A 80 -1.66 -22.71 3.95
C GLY A 80 -0.64 -23.70 4.55
N LYS A 81 -0.28 -23.60 5.84
CA LYS A 81 0.62 -24.59 6.47
C LYS A 81 0.07 -25.13 7.78
N ALA A 82 -0.63 -26.25 7.65
CA ALA A 82 -1.03 -27.09 8.76
C ALA A 82 0.18 -27.64 9.55
N ARG A 83 -0.03 -27.76 10.86
CA ARG A 83 0.73 -28.54 11.86
C ARG A 83 2.03 -27.90 12.37
N HIS A 84 2.03 -27.48 13.63
CA HIS A 84 2.54 -28.31 14.73
C HIS A 84 2.36 -27.61 16.08
N ALA A 85 1.45 -28.15 16.89
CA ALA A 85 1.44 -27.90 18.33
C ALA A 85 2.68 -28.53 18.98
N ASN A 86 3.13 -27.90 20.08
CA ASN A 86 4.15 -28.32 21.03
C ASN A 86 5.59 -27.80 20.80
N ARG A 87 5.83 -26.56 21.22
CA ARG A 87 7.05 -26.17 21.97
C ARG A 87 6.79 -24.89 22.77
N ARG A 88 6.79 -25.00 24.10
CA ARG A 88 6.93 -23.88 25.04
C ARG A 88 8.32 -23.26 24.85
N SER A 89 8.46 -22.35 23.90
CA SER A 89 9.66 -21.55 23.68
C SER A 89 9.35 -20.11 24.03
N TRP A 90 10.26 -19.51 24.79
CA TRP A 90 10.27 -18.17 25.40
C TRP A 90 10.26 -16.99 24.40
N CYS A 91 9.75 -17.22 23.19
CA CYS A 91 9.49 -16.20 22.19
C CYS A 91 8.15 -16.58 21.57
N LEU A 92 7.07 -16.11 22.20
CA LEU A 92 5.86 -15.82 21.45
C LEU A 92 6.26 -14.86 20.32
N SER A 93 5.61 -14.94 19.17
CA SER A 93 5.86 -14.06 18.03
C SER A 93 5.86 -12.58 18.49
N CYS A 94 7.05 -11.98 18.61
CA CYS A 94 7.22 -10.56 18.96
C CYS A 94 7.04 -9.64 17.74
N GLN A 95 6.44 -10.15 16.67
CA GLN A 95 6.31 -9.46 15.39
C GLN A 95 4.85 -9.52 14.98
N GLU A 96 4.33 -8.37 14.58
CA GLU A 96 3.03 -8.24 13.95
C GLU A 96 3.23 -7.59 12.58
N HIS A 97 2.34 -7.91 11.64
CA HIS A 97 2.42 -7.43 10.27
C HIS A 97 1.30 -6.43 9.97
N CYS A 98 1.65 -5.35 9.27
CA CYS A 98 0.70 -4.44 8.65
C CYS A 98 0.89 -4.53 7.13
N LEU A 99 -0.10 -5.08 6.44
CA LEU A 99 -0.09 -5.21 4.99
C LEU A 99 -0.54 -3.89 4.35
N MET A 100 0.20 -3.44 3.34
CA MET A 100 -0.15 -2.28 2.55
C MET A 100 -0.68 -2.70 1.18
N GLY A 101 -1.86 -2.20 0.80
CA GLY A 101 -2.47 -2.39 -0.51
C GLY A 101 -2.66 -1.08 -1.25
N ILE A 102 -2.64 -1.14 -2.59
CA ILE A 102 -2.84 0.02 -3.48
C ILE A 102 -4.02 -0.27 -4.41
N LYS A 103 -4.95 0.68 -4.50
CA LYS A 103 -6.00 0.71 -5.52
C LYS A 103 -5.68 1.80 -6.54
N GLY A 104 -5.79 1.49 -7.83
CA GLY A 104 -5.45 2.40 -8.92
C GLY A 104 -3.98 2.37 -9.31
N THR A 105 -3.49 3.41 -9.97
CA THR A 105 -2.12 3.49 -10.49
C THR A 105 -1.45 4.77 -10.02
N VAL A 106 -0.36 4.62 -9.26
CA VAL A 106 0.44 5.73 -8.74
C VAL A 106 1.90 5.49 -9.08
N HIS A 107 2.54 6.47 -9.71
CA HIS A 107 3.94 6.42 -10.08
C HIS A 107 4.73 7.43 -9.25
N ARG A 108 5.69 6.94 -8.47
CA ARG A 108 6.55 7.78 -7.62
C ARG A 108 7.26 8.95 -8.34
N SER A 109 7.51 8.81 -9.64
CA SER A 109 8.21 9.82 -10.45
C SER A 109 7.32 10.98 -10.89
N THR A 110 6.01 10.77 -10.98
CA THR A 110 5.06 11.74 -11.53
C THR A 110 3.97 12.15 -10.55
N ASP A 111 3.63 11.29 -9.60
CA ASP A 111 2.53 11.46 -8.65
C ASP A 111 3.04 11.82 -7.24
N GLY A 112 4.09 12.64 -7.17
CA GLY A 112 4.66 13.11 -5.90
C GLY A 112 3.70 13.96 -5.06
N HIS A 113 2.67 14.52 -5.68
CA HIS A 113 1.57 15.23 -5.01
C HIS A 113 0.55 14.28 -4.35
N ILE A 114 0.63 12.98 -4.61
CA ILE A 114 -0.23 11.95 -4.01
C ILE A 114 0.54 11.18 -2.93
N ILE A 115 1.82 10.85 -3.21
CA ILE A 115 2.66 10.08 -2.29
C ILE A 115 4.06 10.67 -2.13
N HIS A 116 4.59 10.59 -0.91
CA HIS A 116 6.01 10.72 -0.64
C HIS A 116 6.59 9.35 -0.28
N ALA A 117 7.06 8.62 -1.30
CA ALA A 117 7.66 7.32 -1.10
C ALA A 117 9.03 7.42 -0.42
N ASN A 118 9.41 6.37 0.33
CA ASN A 118 10.75 6.22 0.91
C ASN A 118 11.13 7.27 1.96
N ILE A 119 10.15 7.92 2.60
CA ILE A 119 10.38 8.77 3.78
C ILE A 119 10.66 7.90 5.01
N ASP A 120 9.77 6.96 5.27
CA ASP A 120 9.84 6.05 6.42
C ASP A 120 10.28 4.63 6.03
N THR A 121 10.69 3.85 7.03
CA THR A 121 11.01 2.42 6.92
C THR A 121 9.80 1.54 7.16
N ASP A 122 9.87 0.29 6.70
CA ASP A 122 8.83 -0.74 6.86
C ASP A 122 8.89 -1.49 8.20
N ILE A 123 9.65 -0.98 9.16
CA ILE A 123 9.84 -1.58 10.50
C ILE A 123 9.52 -0.54 11.56
N ILE A 124 8.63 -0.92 12.49
CA ILE A 124 8.39 -0.20 13.74
C ILE A 124 8.95 -1.06 14.88
N ILE A 125 9.73 -0.45 15.76
CA ILE A 125 10.23 -1.09 16.98
C ILE A 125 9.55 -0.42 18.16
N ALA A 126 8.66 -1.15 18.82
CA ALA A 126 7.94 -0.70 20.01
C ALA A 126 8.17 -1.67 21.17
N GLU A 127 8.06 -1.17 22.39
CA GLU A 127 8.09 -2.00 23.59
C GLU A 127 6.75 -2.73 23.76
N GLU A 128 6.81 -4.00 24.16
CA GLU A 128 5.61 -4.80 24.42
C GLU A 128 4.89 -4.28 25.68
N PRO A 129 3.59 -3.95 25.59
CA PRO A 129 2.85 -3.43 26.74
C PRO A 129 2.76 -4.45 27.89
N THR A 130 3.11 -4.03 29.10
CA THR A 130 3.07 -4.89 30.30
C THR A 130 1.66 -5.26 30.77
N ASP A 131 0.65 -4.52 30.33
CA ASP A 131 -0.76 -4.67 30.68
C ASP A 131 -1.55 -5.59 29.72
N GLY A 132 -0.87 -6.18 28.73
CA GLY A 132 -1.53 -7.00 27.71
C GLY A 132 -2.35 -6.17 26.71
N SER A 133 -2.12 -4.86 26.64
CA SER A 133 -2.75 -3.96 25.67
C SER A 133 -2.48 -4.40 24.23
N THR A 134 -3.53 -4.45 23.42
CA THR A 134 -3.47 -4.79 21.98
C THR A 134 -3.24 -3.57 21.10
N LYS A 135 -3.09 -2.38 21.70
CA LYS A 135 -2.93 -1.09 21.02
C LYS A 135 -1.73 -1.09 20.09
N LYS A 136 -1.94 -0.51 18.91
CA LYS A 136 -0.89 -0.37 17.89
C LYS A 136 -0.03 0.87 18.17
N PRO A 137 1.26 0.84 17.80
CA PRO A 137 2.15 1.98 18.00
C PRO A 137 1.67 3.20 17.22
N GLU A 138 1.71 4.39 17.84
CA GLU A 138 1.26 5.64 17.22
C GLU A 138 2.06 5.97 15.94
N ASP A 139 3.32 5.51 15.86
CA ASP A 139 4.19 5.64 14.69
C ASP A 139 3.53 5.14 13.39
N MET A 140 2.57 4.21 13.49
CA MET A 140 1.78 3.76 12.33
C MET A 140 1.04 4.92 11.65
N TYR A 141 0.40 5.82 12.42
CA TYR A 141 -0.30 6.96 11.84
C TYR A 141 0.68 7.93 11.19
N GLN A 142 1.87 8.12 11.76
CA GLN A 142 2.90 9.01 11.21
C GLN A 142 3.40 8.50 9.86
N ILE A 143 3.72 7.20 9.77
CA ILE A 143 4.15 6.54 8.54
C ILE A 143 3.08 6.71 7.44
N ILE A 144 1.82 6.47 7.78
CA ILE A 144 0.71 6.60 6.84
C ILE A 144 0.53 8.07 6.37
N GLU A 145 0.62 9.03 7.29
CA GLU A 145 0.46 10.46 7.02
C GLU A 145 1.61 11.05 6.19
N HIS A 146 2.84 10.57 6.41
CA HIS A 146 3.99 10.93 5.59
C HIS A 146 3.93 10.30 4.20
N PHE A 147 3.50 9.04 4.12
CA PHE A 147 3.43 8.32 2.85
C PHE A 147 2.34 8.88 1.94
N ALA A 148 1.10 9.03 2.43
CA ALA A 148 -0.07 9.39 1.64
C ALA A 148 -0.56 10.82 1.95
N LEU A 149 -0.52 11.67 0.92
CA LEU A 149 -0.92 13.07 1.02
C LEU A 149 -2.45 13.29 0.95
N GLY A 150 -3.23 12.23 0.76
CA GLY A 150 -4.69 12.29 0.82
C GLY A 150 -5.19 12.57 2.24
N LYS A 151 -6.04 13.59 2.39
CA LYS A 151 -6.58 14.05 3.67
C LYS A 151 -7.81 13.26 4.13
N ARG A 152 -8.45 12.47 3.26
CA ARG A 152 -9.62 11.67 3.60
C ARG A 152 -9.16 10.33 4.13
N ARG A 153 -8.91 10.28 5.44
CA ARG A 153 -8.38 9.10 6.14
C ARG A 153 -9.46 8.47 7.01
N LEU A 154 -9.68 7.17 6.83
CA LEU A 154 -10.63 6.37 7.59
C LEU A 154 -9.88 5.33 8.40
N GLU A 155 -10.27 5.17 9.64
CA GLU A 155 -9.87 4.07 10.51
C GLU A 155 -11.11 3.24 10.86
N LEU A 156 -11.03 1.93 10.60
CA LEU A 156 -12.03 0.95 10.99
C LEU A 156 -11.55 0.17 12.20
N PHE A 157 -12.49 -0.19 13.07
CA PHE A 157 -12.27 -0.85 14.36
C PHE A 157 -11.56 0.00 15.42
N GLY A 158 -11.56 1.33 15.25
CA GLY A 158 -10.95 2.20 16.24
C GLY A 158 -11.80 2.36 17.50
N GLU A 159 -11.12 2.62 18.60
CA GLU A 159 -11.68 2.94 19.92
C GLU A 159 -11.44 4.42 20.28
N ASP A 160 -11.89 4.82 21.47
CA ASP A 160 -11.73 6.21 21.95
C ASP A 160 -10.26 6.68 21.96
N HIS A 161 -9.31 5.77 22.21
CA HIS A 161 -7.89 6.09 22.24
C HIS A 161 -7.28 6.30 20.84
N ASN A 162 -7.96 5.86 19.78
CA ASN A 162 -7.51 6.02 18.38
C ASN A 162 -7.97 7.34 17.77
N ILE A 163 -8.87 8.10 18.43
CA ILE A 163 -9.41 9.34 17.89
C ILE A 163 -8.28 10.34 17.60
N ARG A 164 -8.01 10.55 16.32
CA ARG A 164 -6.92 11.39 15.82
C ARG A 164 -7.44 12.56 14.96
N PRO A 165 -6.84 13.77 15.05
CA PRO A 165 -7.16 14.86 14.13
C PRO A 165 -6.95 14.45 12.67
N SER A 166 -7.82 14.92 11.78
CA SER A 166 -7.80 14.58 10.34
C SER A 166 -8.08 13.11 10.00
N TRP A 167 -8.49 12.30 10.97
CA TRP A 167 -9.02 10.95 10.76
C TRP A 167 -10.52 10.90 11.06
N LEU A 168 -11.22 10.04 10.34
CA LEU A 168 -12.54 9.55 10.70
C LEU A 168 -12.38 8.15 11.30
N THR A 169 -12.76 7.98 12.57
CA THR A 169 -12.62 6.70 13.29
C THR A 169 -14.00 6.05 13.47
N LEU A 170 -14.14 4.80 13.04
CA LEU A 170 -15.35 3.98 13.18
C LEU A 170 -15.04 2.73 13.99
N GLY A 171 -15.94 2.38 14.91
CA GLY A 171 -15.84 1.13 15.67
C GLY A 171 -16.85 1.04 16.79
N GLU A 172 -17.12 -0.18 17.26
CA GLU A 172 -18.07 -0.43 18.35
C GLU A 172 -17.48 -0.01 19.72
N GLY A 173 -16.15 -0.04 19.85
CA GLY A 173 -15.42 0.37 21.05
C GLY A 173 -15.43 1.87 21.35
N LEU A 174 -16.02 2.70 20.47
CA LEU A 174 -16.22 4.12 20.73
C LEU A 174 -17.32 4.34 21.78
N SER A 175 -17.15 5.33 22.65
CA SER A 175 -18.15 5.67 23.68
C SER A 175 -19.30 6.53 23.14
N SER A 176 -19.07 7.27 22.06
CA SER A 176 -20.06 8.20 21.48
C SER A 176 -19.80 8.44 19.98
N SER A 177 -20.63 9.27 19.35
CA SER A 177 -20.50 9.64 17.93
C SER A 177 -20.56 11.15 17.74
N ASN A 178 -19.71 11.69 16.87
CA ASN A 178 -19.79 13.10 16.44
C ASN A 178 -19.71 13.26 14.91
N HIS A 179 -19.88 12.18 14.16
CA HIS A 179 -19.87 12.21 12.71
C HIS A 179 -20.98 13.12 12.17
N ASN A 180 -20.55 14.11 11.37
CA ASN A 180 -21.43 15.00 10.64
C ASN A 180 -20.93 15.06 9.19
N LYS A 181 -21.73 14.50 8.28
CA LYS A 181 -21.40 14.36 6.86
C LYS A 181 -21.08 15.71 6.22
N GLU A 182 -21.91 16.72 6.43
CA GLU A 182 -21.77 18.04 5.80
C GLU A 182 -20.51 18.77 6.28
N ALA A 183 -20.22 18.70 7.58
CA ALA A 183 -19.00 19.23 8.16
C ALA A 183 -17.75 18.46 7.70
N HIS A 184 -17.87 17.15 7.49
CA HIS A 184 -16.78 16.31 7.00
C HIS A 184 -16.39 16.70 5.57
N ILE A 185 -17.37 16.72 4.65
CA ILE A 185 -17.12 17.01 3.22
C ILE A 185 -16.60 18.43 2.98
N LYS A 186 -17.00 19.38 3.81
CA LYS A 186 -16.55 20.78 3.72
C LYS A 186 -15.03 20.93 3.83
N ASN A 187 -14.34 20.00 4.49
CA ASN A 187 -12.88 20.02 4.63
C ASN A 187 -12.14 19.63 3.33
N PHE A 188 -12.88 19.12 2.34
CA PHE A 188 -12.34 18.56 1.09
C PHE A 188 -13.04 19.12 -0.16
N SER A 189 -13.95 20.09 0.01
CA SER A 189 -14.61 20.76 -1.12
C SER A 189 -13.70 21.83 -1.73
N ASP A 190 -13.72 21.95 -3.04
CA ASP A 190 -13.05 23.03 -3.77
C ASP A 190 -13.75 24.40 -3.57
N LYS A 191 -13.26 25.42 -4.29
CA LYS A 191 -13.80 26.80 -4.22
C LYS A 191 -15.27 26.89 -4.64
N ASP A 192 -15.74 25.94 -5.44
CA ASP A 192 -17.12 25.87 -5.93
C ASP A 192 -18.00 24.96 -5.05
N GLY A 193 -17.45 24.44 -3.94
CA GLY A 193 -18.14 23.55 -3.02
C GLY A 193 -18.24 22.10 -3.50
N LYS A 194 -17.53 21.74 -4.58
CA LYS A 194 -17.56 20.40 -5.15
C LYS A 194 -16.49 19.53 -4.48
N VAL A 195 -16.89 18.31 -4.11
CA VAL A 195 -15.96 17.28 -3.62
C VAL A 195 -15.41 16.52 -4.83
N TRP A 196 -14.12 16.25 -4.81
CA TRP A 196 -13.49 15.41 -5.83
C TRP A 196 -14.18 14.04 -5.88
N GLN A 197 -14.53 13.63 -7.09
CA GLN A 197 -15.01 12.29 -7.39
C GLN A 197 -14.23 11.78 -8.59
N GLU A 198 -13.85 10.51 -8.55
CA GLU A 198 -13.07 9.83 -9.59
C GLU A 198 -13.57 10.18 -11.01
N GLY A 199 -12.74 10.92 -11.75
CA GLY A 199 -13.03 11.36 -13.11
C GLY A 199 -12.39 10.44 -14.15
N GLY A 200 -12.97 9.25 -14.38
CA GLY A 200 -12.68 8.43 -15.57
C GLY A 200 -11.24 7.89 -15.66
N GLY A 201 -10.65 7.47 -14.54
CA GLY A 201 -9.35 6.78 -14.50
C GLY A 201 -8.11 7.70 -14.55
N ARG A 202 -8.27 8.99 -14.25
CA ARG A 202 -7.16 9.93 -14.08
C ARG A 202 -6.88 10.20 -12.60
N ASN A 203 -5.60 10.33 -12.27
CA ASN A 203 -5.16 10.76 -10.95
C ASN A 203 -5.64 12.19 -10.65
N PRO A 204 -5.91 12.51 -9.36
CA PRO A 204 -6.27 13.87 -8.97
C PRO A 204 -5.15 14.84 -9.31
N PRO A 205 -5.48 16.08 -9.71
CA PRO A 205 -4.47 17.09 -9.95
C PRO A 205 -3.86 17.57 -8.62
N PRO A 206 -2.63 18.14 -8.63
CA PRO A 206 -1.93 18.57 -7.41
C PRO A 206 -2.72 19.57 -6.54
N GLU A 207 -3.58 20.37 -7.14
CA GLU A 207 -4.43 21.36 -6.47
C GLU A 207 -5.73 20.80 -5.89
N ALA A 208 -5.96 19.48 -5.98
CA ALA A 208 -7.20 18.88 -5.48
C ALA A 208 -7.36 19.12 -3.96
N ALA A 209 -8.53 19.60 -3.55
CA ALA A 209 -8.79 20.05 -2.17
C ALA A 209 -8.67 18.95 -1.09
N HIS A 210 -8.73 17.68 -1.51
CA HIS A 210 -8.53 16.52 -0.64
C HIS A 210 -7.06 16.14 -0.47
N LEU A 211 -6.11 16.79 -1.15
CA LEU A 211 -4.68 16.56 -0.97
C LEU A 211 -4.06 17.58 -0.02
N VAL A 212 -3.01 17.16 0.70
CA VAL A 212 -2.13 18.04 1.45
C VAL A 212 -1.23 18.77 0.46
N VAL A 213 -1.19 20.10 0.56
CA VAL A 213 -0.33 20.92 -0.28
C VAL A 213 1.12 20.74 0.14
N THR A 214 1.98 20.38 -0.81
CA THR A 214 3.43 20.29 -0.63
C THR A 214 4.08 21.66 -0.77
N THR A 215 5.19 21.90 -0.06
CA THR A 215 6.00 23.10 -0.25
C THR A 215 7.20 22.79 -1.14
N PRO A 216 7.76 23.79 -1.85
CA PRO A 216 8.98 23.60 -2.65
C PRO A 216 10.16 23.08 -1.82
N GLU A 217 10.22 23.42 -0.52
CA GLU A 217 11.24 22.93 0.40
C GLU A 217 11.09 21.43 0.68
N ILE A 218 9.86 20.97 0.98
CA ILE A 218 9.57 19.54 1.17
C ILE A 218 9.88 18.78 -0.12
N GLU A 219 9.51 19.33 -1.28
CA GLU A 219 9.81 18.70 -2.56
C GLU A 219 11.31 18.62 -2.88
N ALA A 220 12.11 19.55 -2.38
CA ALA A 220 13.56 19.53 -2.57
C ALA A 220 14.26 18.51 -1.65
N LEU A 221 13.71 18.27 -0.46
CA LEU A 221 14.29 17.39 0.54
C LEU A 221 13.84 15.93 0.42
N GLN A 222 12.67 15.67 -0.17
CA GLN A 222 12.17 14.30 -0.29
C GLN A 222 13.08 13.42 -1.18
N PRO A 223 13.25 12.13 -0.85
CA PRO A 223 13.99 11.18 -1.69
C PRO A 223 13.36 11.05 -3.08
N LYS A 224 14.15 11.30 -4.13
CA LYS A 224 13.72 11.19 -5.53
C LYS A 224 14.58 10.20 -6.31
N SER A 225 13.99 9.64 -7.36
CA SER A 225 14.74 8.78 -8.28
C SER A 225 15.85 9.59 -8.98
N PRO A 226 17.04 9.01 -9.17
CA PRO A 226 18.08 9.65 -9.98
C PRO A 226 17.55 9.93 -11.40
N PRO A 227 17.96 11.06 -12.02
CA PRO A 227 17.59 11.34 -13.40
C PRO A 227 18.12 10.24 -14.33
N GLN A 228 17.27 9.77 -15.25
CA GLN A 228 17.72 8.85 -16.29
C GLN A 228 18.79 9.54 -17.12
N LYS A 229 20.00 8.96 -17.18
CA LYS A 229 21.02 9.42 -18.13
C LYS A 229 20.44 9.25 -19.53
N ASN A 230 20.10 10.36 -20.19
CA ASN A 230 19.93 10.34 -21.63
C ASN A 230 21.21 9.71 -22.18
N GLN A 231 21.10 8.53 -22.81
CA GLN A 231 22.11 8.11 -23.77
C GLN A 231 22.13 9.22 -24.81
N GLN A 232 23.04 10.17 -24.64
CA GLN A 232 23.44 11.05 -25.71
C GLN A 232 23.73 10.11 -26.87
N GLN A 233 22.92 10.21 -27.92
CA GLN A 233 23.26 9.68 -29.22
C GLN A 233 24.65 10.23 -29.51
N GLN A 234 25.66 9.38 -29.34
CA GLN A 234 26.98 9.60 -29.90
C GLN A 234 26.71 9.86 -31.39
N PRO A 235 27.10 11.01 -31.95
CA PRO A 235 26.98 11.21 -33.38
C PRO A 235 27.80 10.10 -34.04
N MET A 236 27.12 9.23 -34.78
CA MET A 236 27.76 8.24 -35.63
C MET A 236 28.79 8.96 -36.52
N PRO A 237 30.05 8.50 -36.59
CA PRO A 237 31.00 9.09 -37.53
C PRO A 237 30.52 8.84 -38.97
N PRO A 238 30.78 9.77 -39.90
CA PRO A 238 30.24 9.67 -41.25
C PRO A 238 30.79 8.43 -41.95
N LEU A 239 29.90 7.72 -42.64
CA LEU A 239 30.20 6.59 -43.52
C LEU A 239 31.30 6.96 -44.53
N GLY A 240 32.50 6.42 -44.31
CA GLY A 240 33.52 6.37 -45.34
C GLY A 240 33.12 5.38 -46.43
N LEU A 241 33.00 5.87 -47.66
CA LEU A 241 33.00 5.02 -48.86
C LEU A 241 34.30 4.21 -48.89
N GLY A 242 34.21 2.89 -48.74
CA GLY A 242 35.35 1.98 -48.75
C GLY A 242 34.96 0.62 -49.31
N ASN A 243 35.67 0.22 -50.34
CA ASN A 243 35.34 -0.79 -51.34
C ASN A 243 35.45 -2.24 -50.84
N SER A 244 34.75 -3.15 -51.54
CA SER A 244 34.83 -4.61 -51.43
C SER A 244 36.26 -5.18 -51.37
N GLY A 245 36.47 -6.24 -50.56
CA GLY A 245 37.68 -7.06 -50.64
C GLY A 245 37.70 -8.24 -49.65
N ASN A 246 37.49 -9.45 -50.18
CA ASN A 246 37.69 -10.76 -49.53
C ASN A 246 39.11 -10.92 -48.93
N ASN A 247 39.22 -11.56 -47.75
CA ASN A 247 39.87 -12.86 -47.50
C ASN A 247 40.53 -13.01 -46.10
N ARG A 248 40.09 -14.06 -45.39
CA ARG A 248 40.85 -15.13 -44.70
C ARG A 248 42.02 -14.81 -43.72
N ARG A 249 41.81 -15.39 -42.52
CA ARG A 249 42.70 -16.30 -41.74
C ARG A 249 43.83 -15.75 -40.84
N ASN A 250 43.61 -15.96 -39.54
CA ASN A 250 44.32 -16.87 -38.61
C ASN A 250 45.59 -16.41 -37.83
N SER A 251 45.54 -16.78 -36.54
CA SER A 251 46.59 -17.32 -35.65
C SER A 251 47.62 -16.44 -34.92
N SER A 252 47.75 -16.77 -33.62
CA SER A 252 48.91 -16.66 -32.70
C SER A 252 49.23 -15.25 -32.14
N ASN A 253 49.68 -15.01 -30.91
CA ASN A 253 50.20 -15.84 -29.81
C ASN A 253 50.15 -15.01 -28.49
N SER A 254 50.01 -15.68 -27.34
CA SER A 254 50.13 -15.19 -25.95
C SER A 254 51.59 -14.70 -25.62
N PRO A 255 51.98 -14.11 -24.44
CA PRO A 255 51.44 -14.38 -23.10
C PRO A 255 51.32 -13.21 -22.09
N GLN A 256 50.74 -13.63 -20.97
CA GLN A 256 50.41 -12.95 -19.71
C GLN A 256 51.61 -12.28 -19.01
N ASN A 257 51.34 -11.17 -18.32
CA ASN A 257 52.01 -10.86 -17.07
C ASN A 257 51.12 -9.96 -16.20
N SER A 258 50.49 -10.52 -15.17
CA SER A 258 50.00 -9.74 -14.03
C SER A 258 49.97 -10.63 -12.79
N LEU A 259 50.87 -10.30 -11.87
CA LEU A 259 51.01 -10.87 -10.53
C LEU A 259 49.75 -10.62 -9.70
N ALA A 260 49.35 -11.67 -8.98
CA ALA A 260 48.26 -11.71 -8.03
C ALA A 260 48.61 -10.96 -6.72
N ILE A 261 47.61 -10.28 -6.16
CA ILE A 261 47.53 -9.99 -4.72
C ILE A 261 46.23 -10.64 -4.22
N MET A 262 46.38 -11.65 -3.36
CA MET A 262 45.29 -12.35 -2.69
C MET A 262 44.81 -11.54 -1.48
N GLY A 263 43.48 -11.38 -1.36
CA GLY A 263 42.77 -11.01 -0.13
C GLY A 263 41.69 -12.07 0.14
N PRO A 264 41.39 -12.38 1.42
CA PRO A 264 40.66 -13.60 1.77
C PRO A 264 39.15 -13.53 1.52
N GLU A 265 38.61 -14.70 1.21
CA GLU A 265 37.22 -14.99 0.86
C GLU A 265 36.24 -14.70 2.00
N THR A 266 35.13 -14.03 1.66
CA THR A 266 33.86 -14.14 2.38
C THR A 266 32.81 -14.70 1.43
N THR A 267 32.37 -15.91 1.75
CA THR A 267 31.31 -16.68 1.11
C THR A 267 29.98 -15.91 1.05
N THR A 268 29.47 -15.67 -0.15
CA THR A 268 28.08 -15.26 -0.42
C THR A 268 27.16 -16.49 -0.47
N PRO A 269 25.96 -16.46 0.15
CA PRO A 269 24.95 -17.48 -0.11
C PRO A 269 24.21 -17.22 -1.44
N ALA A 270 23.67 -18.29 -1.99
CA ALA A 270 23.14 -18.42 -3.34
C ALA A 270 21.95 -17.51 -3.69
N HIS A 271 21.92 -17.11 -4.95
CA HIS A 271 20.80 -16.50 -5.65
C HIS A 271 19.53 -17.35 -5.55
N TRP A 272 18.45 -16.76 -5.05
CA TRP A 272 17.10 -17.29 -5.23
C TRP A 272 16.62 -16.92 -6.64
N ASN A 273 16.55 -17.92 -7.50
CA ASN A 273 15.94 -17.84 -8.82
C ASN A 273 14.42 -17.84 -8.63
N SER A 274 13.78 -16.67 -8.69
CA SER A 274 12.32 -16.58 -8.79
C SER A 274 11.90 -16.86 -10.23
N SER A 275 11.38 -18.07 -10.49
CA SER A 275 10.63 -18.32 -11.72
C SER A 275 9.31 -17.53 -11.67
N PRO A 276 8.87 -16.91 -12.78
CA PRO A 276 7.63 -16.15 -12.81
C PRO A 276 6.44 -17.11 -12.71
N MET A 277 5.61 -16.94 -11.68
CA MET A 277 4.29 -17.57 -11.66
C MET A 277 3.41 -16.93 -12.73
N VAL A 278 2.77 -17.82 -13.47
CA VAL A 278 1.89 -17.58 -14.61
C VAL A 278 0.72 -16.67 -14.20
N GLY A 279 0.48 -15.65 -15.02
CA GLY A 279 -0.43 -14.56 -14.74
C GLY A 279 -1.91 -14.94 -14.71
N PHE A 280 -2.64 -14.32 -13.78
CA PHE A 280 -4.08 -14.16 -13.86
C PHE A 280 -4.38 -13.02 -14.84
N GLY A 281 -4.56 -13.39 -16.11
CA GLY A 281 -5.11 -12.50 -17.13
C GLY A 281 -6.61 -12.32 -16.90
N LEU A 282 -7.00 -11.16 -16.37
CA LEU A 282 -8.38 -10.68 -16.46
C LEU A 282 -8.63 -10.27 -17.92
N ALA A 283 -9.46 -11.03 -18.64
CA ALA A 283 -9.78 -10.77 -20.02
C ALA A 283 -10.58 -9.46 -20.17
N CYS A 284 -9.91 -8.40 -20.65
CA CYS A 284 -10.58 -7.25 -21.24
C CYS A 284 -11.29 -7.70 -22.52
N ARG A 285 -12.61 -7.82 -22.48
CA ARG A 285 -13.43 -7.98 -23.69
C ARG A 285 -13.66 -6.60 -24.30
N SER A 286 -12.82 -6.23 -25.26
CA SER A 286 -13.03 -5.09 -26.14
C SER A 286 -14.18 -5.39 -27.10
N GLY A 287 -15.10 -4.42 -27.20
CA GLY A 287 -16.17 -4.43 -28.20
C GLY A 287 -15.63 -4.20 -29.60
N VAL A 288 -16.13 -4.97 -30.56
CA VAL A 288 -16.05 -4.66 -31.99
C VAL A 288 -17.46 -4.80 -32.56
N GLY A 289 -17.94 -3.73 -33.17
CA GLY A 289 -19.26 -3.64 -33.76
C GLY A 289 -19.36 -4.29 -35.15
N GLY A 290 -20.62 -4.56 -35.51
CA GLY A 290 -21.11 -4.44 -36.89
C GLY A 290 -21.17 -5.73 -37.72
N SER A 291 -22.37 -6.31 -37.87
CA SER A 291 -23.02 -6.40 -39.19
C SER A 291 -24.45 -6.95 -39.16
N ARG A 292 -25.23 -6.37 -40.07
CA ARG A 292 -26.64 -6.57 -40.47
C ARG A 292 -27.10 -8.03 -40.62
N GLY A 293 -28.40 -8.29 -40.37
CA GLY A 293 -29.09 -9.37 -41.09
C GLY A 293 -30.41 -9.92 -40.51
N LYS A 294 -31.53 -9.35 -40.98
CA LYS A 294 -32.84 -9.99 -41.31
C LYS A 294 -33.65 -10.78 -40.25
N ARG A 295 -34.85 -10.22 -39.97
CA ARG A 295 -36.21 -10.81 -39.91
C ARG A 295 -36.32 -12.34 -40.04
N HIS A 296 -37.09 -12.98 -39.15
CA HIS A 296 -38.41 -13.58 -39.46
C HIS A 296 -39.11 -14.12 -38.19
N ILE A 297 -40.41 -13.75 -38.10
CA ILE A 297 -41.52 -14.25 -37.26
C ILE A 297 -41.42 -14.00 -35.75
#